data_AF-A0A3P3Y5P7-F1
#
_entry.id   AF-A0A3P3Y5P7-F1
#
_cell.length_a   1.000
_cell.length_b   1.000
_cell.length_c   1.000
_cell.angle_alpha   90.00
_cell.angle_beta   90.00
_cell.angle_gamma   90.00
#
_symmetry.space_group_name_H-M   'P 1'
#
loop_
_entity.id
_entity.type
_entity.pdbx_description
1 polymer ?
#
loop_
_entity_poly.entity_id
_entity_poly.type
_entity_poly.pdbx_seq_one_letter_code
_entity_poly.pdbx_strand_id
1 'polypeptide(L)'
;MSGAGGERSGPQEPVLFVGHGGGPGFFMRVPEGHPMKSIDADSVYPAKMKSCFPELYGGDRRPKAILVVSAHWEGNRAIEVLVRSPSPLLFDYYGFPEECYKYTYNCPTDLSLAATVQNLLESSGITCGRNTERGLDHGVFIPLMLLAPDAGIPVVQLSLHPSLDAELHIRLGEVLSPLRSQGVLILGSGMATHNLSLMRHSTSSDQLEKWAADFHAWLDTTLLNSTPDDRRKRLIAWAQQAPHARKAHPREEHLLPLLLPVMRYSIRIVSKYPAVSSLLAPTMDTGLPPLGEPSPPILQAAEISGLQIATTETSTPTAVAKDGDRRPGQDDGSEVLSRPTPRRQLAVHDLNRICSAFSAAPVDESAGGDPVDAVIGRLRERIAKITMGESRTRVAALASWERAERDLLKERRLAEEARADSERERRRWSEQRDELLREVARRDESVRIVSSNLSSAEDEIRRLFSEKTRLEAQVEYMERRCQAENDSQKASVQVTIDRMENEAKIREAHLQDKIDHLQRERQQHVLEGLEYRKAIKRLQMDLYDAQRRAALQAQIFQGPSDAEQASNARELDNLDRQIADLTAELYPNRKTATATAPRSKRR
;
A
#
# COMPACT_ATOMS: atom_id res chain seq x y z
N MET A 1 6.00 -2.65 61.73
CA MET A 1 6.98 -3.18 60.77
C MET A 1 6.37 -4.37 60.05
N SER A 2 5.96 -4.19 58.81
CA SER A 2 5.62 -5.27 57.88
C SER A 2 6.07 -4.79 56.51
N GLY A 3 7.20 -5.31 56.06
CA GLY A 3 7.86 -4.88 54.83
C GLY A 3 6.99 -5.18 53.62
N ALA A 4 6.71 -4.13 52.84
CA ALA A 4 6.30 -4.27 51.46
C ALA A 4 7.47 -4.92 50.71
N GLY A 5 7.34 -6.20 50.39
CA GLY A 5 8.24 -6.88 49.47
C GLY A 5 8.12 -6.20 48.11
N GLY A 6 9.18 -5.51 47.68
CA GLY A 6 9.30 -5.07 46.31
C GLY A 6 9.32 -6.30 45.41
N GLU A 7 8.25 -6.49 44.62
CA GLU A 7 8.28 -7.39 43.47
C GLU A 7 9.46 -6.97 42.60
N ARG A 8 10.47 -7.83 42.50
CA ARG A 8 11.52 -7.66 41.49
C ARG A 8 10.84 -7.82 40.13
N SER A 9 10.76 -6.73 39.37
CA SER A 9 10.26 -6.75 38.00
C SER A 9 10.99 -7.83 37.20
N GLY A 10 10.26 -8.80 36.66
CA GLY A 10 10.83 -9.82 35.77
C GLY A 10 11.53 -9.19 34.55
N PRO A 11 12.29 -9.99 33.78
CA PRO A 11 12.98 -9.49 32.59
C PRO A 11 11.96 -8.85 31.63
N GLN A 12 12.15 -7.57 31.32
CA GLN A 12 11.31 -6.85 30.37
C GLN A 12 11.83 -7.04 28.95
N GLU A 13 10.93 -7.30 28.00
CA GLU A 13 11.29 -7.36 26.59
C GLU A 13 11.80 -6.01 26.07
N PRO A 14 12.74 -5.97 25.11
CA PRO A 14 13.14 -4.72 24.49
C PRO A 14 12.02 -4.12 23.63
N VAL A 15 12.20 -2.86 23.22
CA VAL A 15 11.47 -2.28 22.08
C VAL A 15 12.49 -2.16 20.94
N LEU A 16 12.16 -2.71 19.78
CA LEU A 16 13.05 -2.70 18.62
C LEU A 16 12.47 -1.79 17.54
N PHE A 17 13.36 -1.09 16.83
CA PHE A 17 13.04 -0.45 15.57
C PHE A 17 13.86 -1.10 14.47
N VAL A 18 13.23 -1.41 13.34
CA VAL A 18 13.90 -1.98 12.17
C VAL A 18 13.58 -1.19 10.91
N GLY A 19 14.62 -0.97 10.10
CA GLY A 19 14.46 -0.60 8.70
C GLY A 19 13.97 -1.82 7.92
N HIS A 20 12.75 -1.80 7.40
CA HIS A 20 12.20 -2.98 6.71
C HIS A 20 12.65 -3.13 5.24
N GLY A 21 13.40 -2.15 4.71
CA GLY A 21 13.91 -2.16 3.34
C GLY A 21 12.84 -1.92 2.27
N GLY A 22 13.25 -1.95 1.00
CA GLY A 22 12.32 -1.84 -0.13
C GLY A 22 11.78 -3.21 -0.53
N GLY A 23 10.59 -3.60 -0.06
CA GLY A 23 9.96 -4.86 -0.43
C GLY A 23 10.85 -6.10 -0.13
N PRO A 24 11.05 -7.02 -1.08
CA PRO A 24 11.80 -8.27 -0.88
C PRO A 24 13.33 -8.10 -0.90
N GLY A 25 13.85 -6.86 -0.85
CA GLY A 25 15.25 -6.52 -1.11
C GLY A 25 16.27 -7.39 -0.38
N PHE A 26 16.05 -7.68 0.89
CA PHE A 26 16.95 -8.48 1.73
C PHE A 26 17.16 -9.93 1.28
N PHE A 27 16.32 -10.41 0.35
CA PHE A 27 16.36 -11.77 -0.17
C PHE A 27 16.79 -11.83 -1.64
N MET A 28 17.00 -10.66 -2.27
CA MET A 28 17.46 -10.57 -3.65
C MET A 28 18.97 -10.46 -3.71
N ARG A 29 19.58 -11.04 -4.75
CA ARG A 29 20.95 -10.70 -5.15
C ARG A 29 20.88 -9.83 -6.39
N VAL A 30 21.36 -8.61 -6.29
CA VAL A 30 21.27 -7.65 -7.40
C VAL A 30 22.68 -7.29 -7.91
N PRO A 31 22.81 -6.96 -9.22
CA PRO A 31 24.08 -6.52 -9.78
C PRO A 31 24.60 -5.25 -9.10
N GLU A 32 25.91 -5.02 -9.25
CA GLU A 32 26.54 -3.78 -8.80
C GLU A 32 25.89 -2.55 -9.42
N GLY A 33 25.75 -1.48 -8.64
CA GLY A 33 25.06 -0.26 -9.05
C GLY A 33 23.53 -0.33 -9.13
N HIS A 34 22.91 -1.47 -8.81
CA HIS A 34 21.46 -1.52 -8.62
C HIS A 34 21.07 -0.71 -7.37
N PRO A 35 19.96 0.07 -7.36
CA PRO A 35 19.58 0.91 -6.21
C PRO A 35 19.39 0.16 -4.89
N MET A 36 19.07 -1.13 -4.97
CA MET A 36 18.89 -2.02 -3.81
C MET A 36 20.18 -2.71 -3.37
N LYS A 37 21.32 -2.48 -4.02
CA LYS A 37 22.57 -3.22 -3.75
C LYS A 37 23.02 -3.07 -2.30
N SER A 38 22.83 -1.89 -1.73
CA SER A 38 23.14 -1.59 -0.34
C SER A 38 22.23 -2.29 0.68
N ILE A 39 21.21 -3.04 0.27
CA ILE A 39 20.34 -3.78 1.19
C ILE A 39 19.99 -5.16 0.63
N ASP A 40 20.77 -5.67 -0.32
CA ASP A 40 20.53 -6.97 -0.93
C ASP A 40 20.90 -8.12 0.02
N ALA A 41 20.69 -9.36 -0.39
CA ALA A 41 20.92 -10.56 0.42
C ALA A 41 22.37 -10.75 0.87
N ASP A 42 23.34 -10.19 0.16
CA ASP A 42 24.76 -10.31 0.46
C ASP A 42 25.26 -9.11 1.30
N SER A 43 24.38 -8.16 1.62
CA SER A 43 24.71 -6.97 2.41
C SER A 43 24.83 -7.26 3.91
N VAL A 44 25.49 -6.35 4.65
CA VAL A 44 25.72 -6.48 6.10
C VAL A 44 24.42 -6.45 6.90
N TYR A 45 23.39 -5.78 6.37
CA TYR A 45 22.17 -5.52 7.11
C TYR A 45 21.31 -6.79 7.35
N PRO A 46 20.96 -7.61 6.33
CA PRO A 46 20.29 -8.90 6.55
C PRO A 46 21.08 -9.85 7.45
N ALA A 47 22.40 -9.89 7.32
CA ALA A 47 23.26 -10.71 8.20
C ALA A 47 23.12 -10.26 9.67
N LYS A 48 23.12 -8.95 9.93
CA LYS A 48 22.96 -8.41 11.28
C LYS A 48 21.54 -8.55 11.83
N MET A 49 20.51 -8.49 10.97
CA MET A 49 19.14 -8.83 11.37
C MET A 49 19.04 -10.29 11.82
N LYS A 50 19.63 -11.23 11.07
CA LYS A 50 19.65 -12.66 11.44
C LYS A 50 20.34 -12.91 12.79
N SER A 51 21.38 -12.15 13.14
CA SER A 51 22.07 -12.32 14.43
C SER A 51 21.38 -11.59 15.60
N CYS A 52 20.42 -10.69 15.34
CA CYS A 52 19.79 -9.84 16.35
C CYS A 52 19.08 -10.65 17.44
N PHE A 53 18.21 -11.60 17.09
CA PHE A 53 17.51 -12.42 18.09
C PHE A 53 18.47 -13.34 18.87
N PRO A 54 19.40 -14.08 18.22
CA PRO A 54 20.44 -14.81 18.92
C PRO A 54 21.22 -13.96 19.93
N GLU A 55 21.61 -12.73 19.55
CA GLU A 55 22.34 -11.79 20.42
C GLU A 55 21.48 -11.25 21.58
N LEU A 56 20.20 -10.94 21.34
CA LEU A 56 19.30 -10.38 22.36
C LEU A 56 18.86 -11.42 23.39
N TYR A 57 18.61 -12.65 22.95
CA TYR A 57 17.98 -13.65 23.80
C TYR A 57 18.95 -14.69 24.36
N GLY A 58 19.97 -15.06 23.59
CA GLY A 58 20.88 -16.17 23.92
C GLY A 58 20.17 -17.53 23.89
N GLY A 59 20.75 -18.53 23.21
CA GLY A 59 20.17 -19.88 23.12
C GLY A 59 18.74 -19.89 22.57
N ASP A 60 17.84 -20.63 23.23
CA ASP A 60 16.46 -20.88 22.76
C ASP A 60 15.42 -19.91 23.36
N ARG A 61 15.84 -18.90 24.14
CA ARG A 61 14.90 -17.92 24.70
C ARG A 61 14.27 -17.10 23.56
N ARG A 62 12.97 -16.86 23.62
CA ARG A 62 12.21 -16.06 22.64
C ARG A 62 11.13 -15.24 23.36
N PRO A 63 10.67 -14.11 22.78
CA PRO A 63 9.51 -13.42 23.31
C PRO A 63 8.27 -14.30 23.15
N LYS A 64 7.27 -14.13 24.02
CA LYS A 64 6.00 -14.87 23.95
C LYS A 64 5.15 -14.49 22.75
N ALA A 65 5.26 -13.23 22.31
CA ALA A 65 4.58 -12.68 21.14
C ALA A 65 5.32 -11.43 20.64
N ILE A 66 5.05 -11.02 19.41
CA ILE A 66 5.57 -9.79 18.80
C ILE A 66 4.38 -8.89 18.43
N LEU A 67 4.38 -7.67 18.94
CA LEU A 67 3.49 -6.60 18.49
C LEU A 67 4.25 -5.73 17.49
N VAL A 68 3.81 -5.74 16.22
CA VAL A 68 4.45 -4.99 15.15
C VAL A 68 3.61 -3.76 14.79
N VAL A 69 4.22 -2.57 14.88
CA VAL A 69 3.65 -1.32 14.37
C VAL A 69 4.32 -1.02 13.03
N SER A 70 3.57 -1.16 11.92
CA SER A 70 4.11 -1.06 10.56
C SER A 70 3.81 0.27 9.90
N ALA A 71 4.81 0.87 9.25
CA ALA A 71 4.62 2.09 8.45
C ALA A 71 3.71 1.89 7.22
N HIS A 72 3.51 0.64 6.76
CA HIS A 72 2.65 0.33 5.61
C HIS A 72 1.17 0.19 5.93
N TRP A 73 0.81 0.41 7.20
CA TRP A 73 -0.58 0.40 7.62
C TRP A 73 -0.92 1.68 8.38
N GLU A 74 -1.47 2.66 7.66
CA GLU A 74 -2.20 3.78 8.25
C GLU A 74 -3.66 3.33 8.49
N GLY A 75 -4.16 3.47 9.71
CA GLY A 75 -5.55 3.14 10.03
C GLY A 75 -6.52 4.12 9.36
N ASN A 76 -7.74 3.71 9.06
CA ASN A 76 -8.67 4.54 8.28
C ASN A 76 -9.18 5.78 9.05
N ARG A 77 -9.68 5.56 10.27
CA ARG A 77 -10.25 6.63 11.14
C ARG A 77 -9.59 6.73 12.50
N ALA A 78 -8.92 5.66 12.92
CA ALA A 78 -8.28 5.50 14.20
C ALA A 78 -7.14 4.49 14.03
N ILE A 79 -6.38 4.22 15.09
CA ILE A 79 -5.46 3.08 15.10
C ILE A 79 -6.29 1.80 14.98
N GLU A 80 -5.86 0.83 14.20
CA GLU A 80 -6.52 -0.46 14.05
C GLU A 80 -5.57 -1.60 14.44
N VAL A 81 -6.09 -2.59 15.15
CA VAL A 81 -5.38 -3.83 15.47
C VAL A 81 -5.87 -4.97 14.59
N LEU A 82 -4.95 -5.80 14.09
CA LEU A 82 -5.28 -6.94 13.24
C LEU A 82 -5.83 -8.08 14.10
N VAL A 83 -7.06 -8.51 13.80
CA VAL A 83 -7.77 -9.57 14.52
C VAL A 83 -8.19 -10.66 13.54
N ARG A 84 -7.20 -11.31 12.93
CA ARG A 84 -7.39 -12.38 11.95
C ARG A 84 -6.39 -13.51 12.19
N SER A 85 -6.86 -14.76 12.16
CA SER A 85 -5.99 -15.94 12.28
C SER A 85 -6.55 -17.09 11.42
N PRO A 86 -5.78 -17.66 10.47
CA PRO A 86 -4.45 -17.20 10.04
C PRO A 86 -4.53 -15.85 9.31
N SER A 87 -3.48 -15.04 9.44
CA SER A 87 -3.32 -13.80 8.67
C SER A 87 -2.55 -14.11 7.38
N PRO A 88 -3.14 -13.97 6.18
CA PRO A 88 -2.39 -14.13 4.94
C PRO A 88 -1.37 -13.00 4.81
N LEU A 89 -0.36 -13.20 3.95
CA LEU A 89 0.56 -12.12 3.61
C LEU A 89 -0.09 -11.15 2.62
N LEU A 90 0.16 -9.86 2.81
CA LEU A 90 -0.20 -8.78 1.91
C LEU A 90 1.07 -8.28 1.21
N PHE A 91 1.20 -8.61 -0.07
CA PHE A 91 2.30 -8.14 -0.91
C PHE A 91 2.03 -6.72 -1.41
N ASP A 92 2.31 -5.73 -0.57
CA ASP A 92 2.13 -4.29 -0.81
C ASP A 92 3.35 -3.63 -1.50
N TYR A 93 4.20 -4.43 -2.13
CA TYR A 93 5.27 -4.01 -3.03
C TYR A 93 5.05 -4.53 -4.45
N TYR A 94 5.68 -3.90 -5.44
CA TYR A 94 5.50 -4.24 -6.85
C TYR A 94 6.78 -4.01 -7.67
N GLY A 95 6.84 -4.57 -8.87
CA GLY A 95 7.97 -4.41 -9.80
C GLY A 95 9.17 -5.32 -9.53
N PHE A 96 9.03 -6.30 -8.63
CA PHE A 96 10.05 -7.31 -8.32
C PHE A 96 9.84 -8.62 -9.12
N PRO A 97 10.85 -9.51 -9.21
CA PRO A 97 10.72 -10.83 -9.83
C PRO A 97 9.57 -11.66 -9.24
N GLU A 98 8.98 -12.56 -10.04
CA GLU A 98 7.80 -13.34 -9.66
C GLU A 98 8.03 -14.19 -8.39
N GLU A 99 9.25 -14.68 -8.19
CA GLU A 99 9.64 -15.48 -7.03
C GLU A 99 9.44 -14.72 -5.71
N CYS A 100 9.56 -13.39 -5.73
CA CYS A 100 9.39 -12.56 -4.53
C CYS A 100 7.94 -12.51 -4.02
N TYR A 101 6.96 -12.93 -4.82
CA TYR A 101 5.54 -13.03 -4.42
C TYR A 101 5.14 -14.45 -4.01
N LYS A 102 6.11 -15.37 -3.96
CA LYS A 102 5.92 -16.77 -3.50
C LYS A 102 6.41 -16.98 -2.08
N TYR A 103 6.91 -15.93 -1.42
CA TYR A 103 7.33 -16.01 -0.01
C TYR A 103 6.15 -16.36 0.90
N THR A 104 6.45 -17.09 1.96
CA THR A 104 5.48 -17.47 2.99
C THR A 104 6.09 -17.22 4.36
N TYR A 105 5.24 -16.84 5.31
CA TYR A 105 5.61 -16.63 6.71
C TYR A 105 4.39 -16.93 7.57
N ASN A 106 4.28 -18.20 7.99
CA ASN A 106 3.08 -18.74 8.62
C ASN A 106 3.14 -18.60 10.14
N CYS A 107 3.19 -17.36 10.64
CA CYS A 107 3.12 -17.12 12.07
C CYS A 107 1.68 -17.17 12.60
N PRO A 108 1.47 -17.67 13.83
CA PRO A 108 0.16 -17.58 14.47
C PRO A 108 -0.15 -16.13 14.85
N THR A 109 -1.45 -15.79 14.95
CA THR A 109 -1.88 -14.49 15.49
C THR A 109 -2.43 -14.68 16.91
N ASP A 110 -1.90 -13.92 17.87
CA ASP A 110 -2.38 -13.91 19.26
C ASP A 110 -3.59 -12.96 19.41
N LEU A 111 -4.80 -13.52 19.30
CA LEU A 111 -6.03 -12.74 19.41
C LEU A 111 -6.27 -12.19 20.83
N SER A 112 -5.70 -12.84 21.86
CA SER A 112 -5.77 -12.34 23.25
C SER A 112 -4.90 -11.11 23.43
N LEU A 113 -3.69 -11.12 22.86
CA LEU A 113 -2.84 -9.95 22.81
C LEU A 113 -3.50 -8.82 22.01
N ALA A 114 -4.13 -9.11 20.87
CA ALA A 114 -4.84 -8.09 20.09
C ALA A 114 -5.95 -7.39 20.91
N ALA A 115 -6.75 -8.17 21.67
CA ALA A 115 -7.76 -7.62 22.58
C ALA A 115 -7.13 -6.81 23.73
N THR A 116 -6.00 -7.28 24.27
CA THR A 116 -5.26 -6.55 25.33
C THR A 116 -4.74 -5.21 24.84
N VAL A 117 -4.18 -5.18 23.61
CA VAL A 117 -3.72 -3.95 22.96
C VAL A 117 -4.88 -2.97 22.77
N GLN A 118 -6.01 -3.43 22.24
CA GLN A 118 -7.21 -2.60 22.08
C GLN A 118 -7.63 -1.97 23.42
N ASN A 119 -7.76 -2.80 24.47
CA ASN A 119 -8.18 -2.33 25.79
C ASN A 119 -7.20 -1.32 26.40
N LEU A 120 -5.89 -1.50 26.23
CA LEU A 120 -4.88 -0.56 26.71
C LEU A 120 -4.99 0.81 26.03
N LEU A 121 -5.19 0.81 24.70
CA LEU A 121 -5.36 2.03 23.93
C LEU A 121 -6.65 2.76 24.34
N GLU A 122 -7.77 2.07 24.37
CA GLU A 122 -9.08 2.64 24.70
C GLU A 122 -9.12 3.18 26.14
N SER A 123 -8.57 2.44 27.11
CA SER A 123 -8.47 2.89 28.51
C SER A 123 -7.57 4.11 28.68
N SER A 124 -6.67 4.35 27.72
CA SER A 124 -5.80 5.51 27.67
C SER A 124 -6.39 6.66 26.81
N GLY A 125 -7.62 6.54 26.34
CA GLY A 125 -8.27 7.56 25.50
C GLY A 125 -7.71 7.63 24.07
N ILE A 126 -7.14 6.54 23.56
CA ILE A 126 -6.76 6.39 22.15
C ILE A 126 -7.76 5.43 21.51
N THR A 127 -8.59 5.92 20.61
CA THR A 127 -9.56 5.09 19.89
C THR A 127 -8.83 3.99 19.10
N CYS A 128 -9.28 2.75 19.25
CA CYS A 128 -8.72 1.61 18.52
C CYS A 128 -9.82 0.80 17.84
N GLY A 129 -9.72 0.63 16.52
CA GLY A 129 -10.57 -0.25 15.73
C GLY A 129 -10.00 -1.66 15.60
N ARG A 130 -10.83 -2.58 15.08
CA ARG A 130 -10.41 -3.95 14.75
C ARG A 130 -10.48 -4.14 13.25
N ASN A 131 -9.43 -4.70 12.66
CA ASN A 131 -9.43 -5.11 11.26
C ASN A 131 -9.37 -6.64 11.16
N THR A 132 -10.38 -7.23 10.52
CA THR A 132 -10.51 -8.70 10.38
C THR A 132 -10.21 -9.20 8.97
N GLU A 133 -9.89 -8.29 8.04
CA GLU A 133 -9.82 -8.60 6.60
C GLU A 133 -8.42 -8.46 6.01
N ARG A 134 -7.59 -7.57 6.57
CA ARG A 134 -6.24 -7.29 6.06
C ARG A 134 -5.29 -8.50 6.25
N GLY A 135 -4.23 -8.55 5.45
CA GLY A 135 -3.09 -9.46 5.62
C GLY A 135 -1.86 -8.75 6.20
N LEU A 136 -0.86 -9.51 6.63
CA LEU A 136 0.41 -8.95 7.13
C LEU A 136 1.17 -8.30 5.98
N ASP A 137 1.40 -6.98 6.03
CA ASP A 137 2.20 -6.30 5.00
C ASP A 137 3.70 -6.61 5.09
N HIS A 138 4.46 -6.23 4.07
CA HIS A 138 5.89 -6.53 4.01
C HIS A 138 6.69 -5.88 5.12
N GLY A 139 6.22 -4.75 5.67
CA GLY A 139 6.79 -4.16 6.87
C GLY A 139 6.76 -5.12 8.05
N VAL A 140 5.88 -6.11 8.06
CA VAL A 140 5.85 -7.17 9.06
C VAL A 140 6.66 -8.40 8.62
N PHE A 141 6.26 -9.06 7.53
CA PHE A 141 6.80 -10.40 7.24
C PHE A 141 8.25 -10.39 6.74
N ILE A 142 8.70 -9.36 6.01
CA ILE A 142 10.08 -9.31 5.49
C ILE A 142 11.10 -9.20 6.63
N PRO A 143 10.98 -8.26 7.59
CA PRO A 143 11.85 -8.25 8.78
C PRO A 143 11.79 -9.53 9.60
N LEU A 144 10.59 -10.10 9.78
CA LEU A 144 10.42 -11.28 10.62
C LEU A 144 10.97 -12.57 10.00
N MET A 145 10.97 -12.69 8.67
CA MET A 145 11.68 -13.76 7.95
C MET A 145 13.19 -13.75 8.22
N LEU A 146 13.78 -12.61 8.64
CA LEU A 146 15.18 -12.53 9.06
C LEU A 146 15.36 -12.71 10.57
N LEU A 147 14.51 -12.07 11.38
CA LEU A 147 14.63 -12.08 12.85
C LEU A 147 14.19 -13.41 13.49
N ALA A 148 13.10 -13.99 12.99
CA ALA A 148 12.45 -15.20 13.50
C ALA A 148 12.01 -16.10 12.34
N PRO A 149 12.96 -16.70 11.59
CA PRO A 149 12.70 -17.41 10.33
C PRO A 149 11.82 -18.66 10.48
N ASP A 150 11.74 -19.23 11.68
CA ASP A 150 10.91 -20.39 12.01
C ASP A 150 9.41 -20.06 12.08
N ALA A 151 9.05 -18.78 12.13
CA ALA A 151 7.67 -18.29 12.24
C ALA A 151 6.88 -18.86 13.44
N GLY A 152 7.57 -19.36 14.47
CA GLY A 152 6.93 -19.98 15.64
C GLY A 152 6.36 -19.01 16.67
N ILE A 153 6.73 -17.72 16.58
CA ILE A 153 6.32 -16.69 17.55
C ILE A 153 5.01 -16.04 17.08
N PRO A 154 3.97 -15.95 17.92
CA PRO A 154 2.75 -15.24 17.60
C PRO A 154 2.98 -13.76 17.27
N VAL A 155 2.32 -13.26 16.23
CA VAL A 155 2.43 -11.87 15.76
C VAL A 155 1.07 -11.19 15.79
N VAL A 156 1.03 -9.98 16.34
CA VAL A 156 -0.09 -9.04 16.23
C VAL A 156 0.41 -7.80 15.50
N GLN A 157 -0.34 -7.36 14.50
CA GLN A 157 -0.04 -6.14 13.77
C GLN A 157 -0.93 -5.00 14.27
N LEU A 158 -0.37 -3.80 14.37
CA LEU A 158 -1.04 -2.55 14.72
C LEU A 158 -0.74 -1.49 13.65
N SER A 159 -1.75 -0.70 13.29
CA SER A 159 -1.61 0.42 12.36
C SER A 159 -0.98 1.65 13.02
N LEU A 160 -0.49 2.58 12.21
CA LEU A 160 -0.32 3.98 12.58
C LEU A 160 -1.67 4.69 12.67
N HIS A 161 -1.70 5.80 13.41
CA HIS A 161 -2.86 6.68 13.43
C HIS A 161 -2.89 7.54 12.15
N PRO A 162 -4.06 7.73 11.50
CA PRO A 162 -4.17 8.47 10.23
C PRO A 162 -3.70 9.93 10.28
N SER A 163 -3.69 10.55 11.47
CA SER A 163 -3.17 11.92 11.61
C SER A 163 -1.65 12.02 11.43
N LEU A 164 -0.93 10.90 11.53
CA LEU A 164 0.52 10.84 11.52
C LEU A 164 1.21 11.78 12.53
N ASP A 165 0.49 12.12 13.61
CA ASP A 165 0.97 13.04 14.64
C ASP A 165 2.11 12.40 15.47
N ALA A 166 3.28 13.03 15.48
CA ALA A 166 4.46 12.48 16.14
C ALA A 166 4.28 12.32 17.66
N GLU A 167 3.60 13.26 18.32
CA GLU A 167 3.35 13.20 19.75
C GLU A 167 2.43 12.03 20.13
N LEU A 168 1.38 11.79 19.34
CA LEU A 168 0.48 10.65 19.49
C LEU A 168 1.23 9.33 19.36
N HIS A 169 2.16 9.20 18.39
CA HIS A 169 2.93 7.96 18.21
C HIS A 169 3.99 7.76 19.30
N ILE A 170 4.50 8.84 19.91
CA ILE A 170 5.30 8.71 21.14
C ILE A 170 4.42 8.19 22.29
N ARG A 171 3.22 8.78 22.47
CA ARG A 171 2.25 8.35 23.49
C ARG A 171 1.80 6.91 23.28
N LEU A 172 1.69 6.46 22.03
CA LEU A 172 1.38 5.07 21.67
C LEU A 172 2.43 4.11 22.27
N GLY A 173 3.72 4.42 22.14
CA GLY A 173 4.80 3.63 22.75
C GLY A 173 4.72 3.57 24.28
N GLU A 174 4.32 4.68 24.92
CA GLU A 174 4.11 4.75 26.37
C GLU A 174 2.96 3.84 26.83
N VAL A 175 1.81 3.89 26.12
CA VAL A 175 0.62 3.08 26.43
C VAL A 175 0.89 1.59 26.24
N LEU A 176 1.69 1.21 25.24
CA LEU A 176 2.03 -0.19 24.96
C LEU A 176 3.12 -0.75 25.88
N SER A 177 3.89 0.11 26.54
CA SER A 177 5.00 -0.26 27.43
C SER A 177 4.73 -1.42 28.42
N PRO A 178 3.55 -1.50 29.08
CA PRO A 178 3.28 -2.57 30.04
C PRO A 178 3.38 -3.99 29.45
N LEU A 179 3.11 -4.15 28.15
CA LEU A 179 3.17 -5.45 27.45
C LEU A 179 4.58 -6.07 27.49
N ARG A 180 5.63 -5.25 27.60
CA ARG A 180 7.02 -5.71 27.68
C ARG A 180 7.28 -6.59 28.89
N SER A 181 6.62 -6.30 30.02
CA SER A 181 6.70 -7.12 31.24
C SER A 181 5.94 -8.45 31.13
N GLN A 182 5.06 -8.56 30.13
CA GLN A 182 4.28 -9.77 29.84
C GLN A 182 5.00 -10.71 28.86
N GLY A 183 6.21 -10.35 28.40
CA GLY A 183 6.96 -11.13 27.41
C GLY A 183 6.64 -10.75 25.96
N VAL A 184 6.03 -9.58 25.71
CA VAL A 184 5.73 -9.10 24.36
C VAL A 184 6.84 -8.19 23.86
N LEU A 185 7.45 -8.56 22.74
CA LEU A 185 8.39 -7.72 22.01
C LEU A 185 7.61 -6.67 21.20
N ILE A 186 7.88 -5.39 21.42
CA ILE A 186 7.32 -4.31 20.58
C ILE A 186 8.31 -4.02 19.45
N LEU A 187 7.85 -4.11 18.21
CA LEU A 187 8.65 -3.90 17.01
C LEU A 187 8.06 -2.75 16.17
N GLY A 188 8.74 -1.61 16.12
CA GLY A 188 8.47 -0.55 15.15
C GLY A 188 9.14 -0.89 13.82
N SER A 189 8.36 -1.02 12.75
CA SER A 189 8.87 -1.33 11.42
C SER A 189 8.63 -0.18 10.45
N GLY A 190 9.74 0.45 10.02
CA GLY A 190 9.72 1.63 9.17
C GLY A 190 11.06 1.80 8.46
N MET A 191 11.55 3.04 8.38
CA MET A 191 12.86 3.38 7.83
C MET A 191 13.41 4.66 8.45
N ALA A 192 14.71 4.68 8.77
CA ALA A 192 15.36 5.89 9.29
C ALA A 192 15.41 7.03 8.25
N THR A 193 15.50 6.69 6.95
CA THR A 193 15.34 7.61 5.81
C THR A 193 14.51 6.92 4.75
N HIS A 194 13.47 7.56 4.25
CA HIS A 194 12.55 6.98 3.27
C HIS A 194 12.13 8.00 2.20
N ASN A 195 12.92 8.09 1.13
CA ASN A 195 12.56 8.84 -0.07
C ASN A 195 12.81 8.01 -1.32
N LEU A 196 11.79 7.22 -1.70
CA LEU A 196 11.84 6.33 -2.86
C LEU A 196 12.08 7.07 -4.17
N SER A 197 11.66 8.35 -4.27
CA SER A 197 11.94 9.17 -5.44
C SER A 197 13.43 9.39 -5.61
N LEU A 198 14.14 9.73 -4.53
CA LEU A 198 15.60 9.91 -4.59
C LEU A 198 16.33 8.59 -4.78
N MET A 199 15.86 7.51 -4.14
CA MET A 199 16.42 6.17 -4.33
C MET A 199 16.37 5.71 -5.79
N ARG A 200 15.25 5.95 -6.50
CA ARG A 200 15.08 5.59 -7.92
C ARG A 200 15.99 6.37 -8.88
N HIS A 201 16.41 7.57 -8.51
CA HIS A 201 17.28 8.42 -9.31
C HIS A 201 18.74 8.43 -8.83
N SER A 202 19.04 7.65 -7.78
CA SER A 202 20.39 7.51 -7.29
C SER A 202 21.21 6.72 -8.30
N THR A 203 22.10 7.41 -9.01
CA THR A 203 23.07 6.80 -9.90
C THR A 203 24.21 6.23 -9.06
N SER A 204 24.00 5.05 -8.48
CA SER A 204 25.05 4.08 -8.14
C SER A 204 26.39 4.67 -7.69
N SER A 205 26.38 5.67 -6.80
CA SER A 205 27.57 6.08 -6.10
C SER A 205 27.45 5.49 -4.72
N ASP A 206 28.46 4.71 -4.32
CA ASP A 206 28.60 4.22 -2.94
C ASP A 206 28.76 5.37 -1.93
N GLN A 207 28.66 6.63 -2.36
CA GLN A 207 28.78 7.79 -1.49
C GLN A 207 27.42 8.15 -0.90
N LEU A 208 27.33 8.03 0.42
CA LEU A 208 26.24 8.59 1.19
C LEU A 208 26.13 10.11 0.91
N GLU A 209 25.00 10.53 0.36
CA GLU A 209 24.79 11.95 0.08
C GLU A 209 24.82 12.78 1.38
N LYS A 210 25.44 13.97 1.33
CA LYS A 210 25.64 14.82 2.50
C LYS A 210 24.34 15.10 3.28
N TRP A 211 23.25 15.38 2.58
CA TRP A 211 21.97 15.67 3.24
C TRP A 211 21.44 14.48 4.05
N ALA A 212 21.68 13.24 3.59
CA ALA A 212 21.26 12.02 4.27
C ALA A 212 22.16 11.78 5.49
N ALA A 213 23.47 12.02 5.34
CA ALA A 213 24.43 12.00 6.45
C ALA A 213 24.07 13.01 7.54
N ASP A 214 23.71 14.25 7.18
CA ASP A 214 23.32 15.30 8.12
C ASP A 214 22.04 14.92 8.89
N PHE A 215 21.03 14.39 8.21
CA PHE A 215 19.80 13.90 8.86
C PHE A 215 20.08 12.73 9.80
N HIS A 216 20.92 11.77 9.38
CA HIS A 216 21.34 10.65 10.23
C HIS A 216 22.14 11.10 11.45
N ALA A 217 23.02 12.09 11.30
CA ALA A 217 23.76 12.65 12.44
C ALA A 217 22.83 13.35 13.44
N TRP A 218 21.80 14.05 12.94
CA TRP A 218 20.76 14.61 13.80
C TRP A 218 19.95 13.53 14.53
N LEU A 219 19.58 12.44 13.85
CA LEU A 219 18.91 11.30 14.47
C LEU A 219 19.77 10.66 15.55
N ASP A 220 21.04 10.36 15.27
CA ASP A 220 21.97 9.79 16.25
C ASP A 220 22.09 10.69 17.49
N THR A 221 22.27 11.99 17.29
CA THR A 221 22.37 12.96 18.38
C THR A 221 21.09 13.02 19.20
N THR A 222 19.94 13.01 18.52
CA THR A 222 18.63 13.04 19.17
C THR A 222 18.37 11.77 19.98
N LEU A 223 18.69 10.61 19.44
CA LEU A 223 18.40 9.31 20.06
C LEU A 223 19.42 8.90 21.13
N LEU A 224 20.71 9.14 20.90
CA LEU A 224 21.78 8.61 21.76
C LEU A 224 22.33 9.66 22.74
N ASN A 225 22.35 10.93 22.34
CA ASN A 225 23.07 11.98 23.07
C ASN A 225 22.15 13.00 23.77
N SER A 226 20.84 12.93 23.54
CA SER A 226 19.86 13.84 24.17
C SER A 226 19.21 13.22 25.40
N THR A 227 18.86 14.08 26.37
CA THR A 227 18.02 13.71 27.51
C THR A 227 16.65 13.21 27.02
N PRO A 228 15.91 12.40 27.80
CA PRO A 228 14.58 11.94 27.40
C PRO A 228 13.61 13.08 27.01
N ASP A 229 13.61 14.18 27.77
CA ASP A 229 12.73 15.33 27.50
C ASP A 229 13.14 16.09 26.23
N ASP A 230 14.44 16.33 26.04
CA ASP A 230 14.94 17.00 24.82
C ASP A 230 14.72 16.13 23.59
N ARG A 231 14.92 14.82 23.72
CA ARG A 231 14.65 13.84 22.68
C ARG A 231 13.18 13.88 22.27
N ARG A 232 12.24 13.88 23.25
CA ARG A 232 10.81 14.01 22.97
C ARG A 232 10.53 15.28 22.17
N LYS A 233 10.98 16.44 22.66
CA LYS A 233 10.74 17.74 22.00
C LYS A 233 11.28 17.78 20.57
N ARG A 234 12.51 17.29 20.37
CA ARG A 234 13.16 17.22 19.06
C ARG A 234 12.42 16.32 18.09
N LEU A 235 11.93 15.17 18.56
CA LEU A 235 11.21 14.23 17.72
C LEU A 235 9.77 14.66 17.43
N ILE A 236 9.09 15.37 18.33
CA ILE A 236 7.80 16.00 18.02
C ILE A 236 7.98 17.05 16.92
N ALA A 237 9.02 17.87 17.03
CA ALA A 237 9.34 18.93 16.07
C ALA A 237 10.30 18.49 14.94
N TRP A 238 10.39 17.18 14.64
CA TRP A 238 11.40 16.63 13.74
C TRP A 238 11.33 17.26 12.35
N ALA A 239 10.11 17.49 11.84
CA ALA A 239 9.89 18.04 10.51
C ALA A 239 10.42 19.48 10.36
N GLN A 240 10.48 20.23 11.46
CA GLN A 240 10.94 21.61 11.52
C GLN A 240 12.41 21.73 11.94
N GLN A 241 12.87 20.86 12.84
CA GLN A 241 14.20 20.96 13.45
C GLN A 241 15.27 20.09 12.79
N ALA A 242 14.90 18.98 12.16
CA ALA A 242 15.89 18.09 11.56
C ALA A 242 16.38 18.64 10.20
N PRO A 243 17.70 18.64 9.95
CA PRO A 243 18.23 19.06 8.67
C PRO A 243 17.71 18.14 7.57
N HIS A 244 17.17 18.73 6.50
CA HIS A 244 16.62 17.98 5.36
C HIS A 244 15.49 17.00 5.71
N ALA A 245 14.74 17.23 6.79
CA ALA A 245 13.65 16.36 7.26
C ALA A 245 12.71 15.90 6.13
N ARG A 246 12.15 16.85 5.37
CA ARG A 246 11.22 16.56 4.26
C ARG A 246 11.87 15.95 3.03
N LYS A 247 13.19 16.05 2.92
CA LYS A 247 13.95 15.32 1.90
C LYS A 247 14.18 13.87 2.35
N ALA A 248 14.45 13.63 3.63
CA ALA A 248 14.59 12.30 4.18
C ALA A 248 13.25 11.55 4.23
N HIS A 249 12.18 12.27 4.54
CA HIS A 249 10.82 11.77 4.75
C HIS A 249 9.82 12.75 4.14
N PRO A 250 9.42 12.55 2.86
CA PRO A 250 8.40 13.37 2.22
C PRO A 250 7.08 13.37 3.01
N ARG A 251 6.76 12.24 3.63
CA ARG A 251 5.68 12.04 4.60
C ARG A 251 6.24 11.30 5.83
N GLU A 252 5.49 11.36 6.93
CA GLU A 252 5.91 10.98 8.27
C GLU A 252 6.00 9.45 8.47
N GLU A 253 5.20 8.67 7.75
CA GLU A 253 4.78 7.32 8.14
C GLU A 253 5.94 6.35 8.38
N HIS A 254 7.00 6.44 7.58
CA HIS A 254 8.16 5.54 7.72
C HIS A 254 9.07 5.91 8.91
N LEU A 255 9.00 7.15 9.43
CA LEU A 255 9.73 7.57 10.61
C LEU A 255 8.97 7.26 11.91
N LEU A 256 7.64 7.35 11.92
CA LEU A 256 6.84 7.26 13.16
C LEU A 256 7.04 5.97 13.98
N PRO A 257 7.24 4.77 13.40
CA PRO A 257 7.54 3.57 14.19
C PRO A 257 8.82 3.68 15.05
N LEU A 258 9.78 4.54 14.66
CA LEU A 258 10.99 4.83 15.45
C LEU A 258 10.68 5.60 16.74
N LEU A 259 9.51 6.25 16.83
CA LEU A 259 9.12 7.07 17.97
C LEU A 259 8.63 6.27 19.19
N LEU A 260 8.24 5.00 18.99
CA LEU A 260 7.77 4.11 20.06
C LEU A 260 8.80 3.91 21.21
N PRO A 261 10.09 3.64 20.96
CA PRO A 261 11.10 3.40 22.02
C PRO A 261 11.60 4.65 22.77
N VAL A 262 11.10 5.85 22.49
CA VAL A 262 11.86 7.09 22.73
C VAL A 262 11.87 7.58 24.19
N MET A 263 10.81 7.33 24.95
CA MET A 263 10.51 8.15 26.16
C MET A 263 11.23 7.75 27.45
N ARG A 264 11.53 6.47 27.67
CA ARG A 264 12.03 6.00 28.98
C ARG A 264 13.17 4.99 28.89
N TYR A 265 13.71 4.76 27.70
CA TYR A 265 14.66 3.68 27.46
C TYR A 265 16.04 4.22 27.08
N SER A 266 17.06 3.54 27.60
CA SER A 266 18.41 3.61 27.05
C SER A 266 18.35 3.08 25.61
N ILE A 267 18.61 3.94 24.63
CA ILE A 267 18.61 3.56 23.23
C ILE A 267 20.00 3.01 22.88
N ARG A 268 20.04 1.83 22.27
CA ARG A 268 21.26 1.23 21.73
C ARG A 268 21.07 0.97 20.24
N ILE A 269 22.01 1.43 19.43
CA ILE A 269 22.09 1.03 18.02
C ILE A 269 22.68 -0.39 17.97
N VAL A 270 21.88 -1.34 17.48
CA VAL A 270 22.31 -2.73 17.27
C VAL A 270 23.05 -2.86 15.94
N SER A 271 22.64 -2.10 14.93
CA SER A 271 23.27 -2.03 13.62
C SER A 271 23.02 -0.68 12.98
N LYS A 272 24.04 -0.11 12.33
CA LYS A 272 23.92 1.04 11.43
C LYS A 272 24.73 0.73 10.19
N TYR A 273 24.20 1.08 9.02
CA TYR A 273 24.99 1.06 7.80
C TYR A 273 26.18 2.03 8.00
N PRO A 274 27.44 1.59 7.87
CA PRO A 274 28.55 2.54 7.94
C PRO A 274 28.35 3.55 6.81
N ALA A 275 28.40 4.84 7.14
CA ALA A 275 28.68 5.84 6.13
C ALA A 275 29.99 5.43 5.46
N VAL A 276 30.02 5.39 4.13
CA VAL A 276 31.19 4.98 3.35
C VAL A 276 32.31 6.00 3.59
N SER A 277 33.06 5.79 4.67
CA SER A 277 34.22 6.61 5.05
C SER A 277 35.29 5.80 5.79
N SER A 278 35.14 4.47 5.94
CA SER A 278 36.15 3.63 6.62
C SER A 278 36.79 2.54 5.75
N LEU A 279 36.66 2.59 4.42
CA LEU A 279 37.38 1.68 3.51
C LEU A 279 38.82 2.13 3.17
N LEU A 280 39.35 3.13 3.87
CA LEU A 280 40.76 3.50 3.82
C LEU A 280 41.44 3.17 5.16
N ALA A 281 41.61 1.89 5.44
CA ALA A 281 42.66 1.40 6.34
C ALA A 281 43.13 0.03 5.83
N PRO A 282 44.45 -0.21 5.72
CA PRO A 282 45.00 -1.32 4.97
C PRO A 282 44.81 -2.67 5.67
N THR A 283 44.66 -3.68 4.82
CA THR A 283 44.61 -5.12 5.06
C THR A 283 45.51 -5.63 6.18
N MET A 284 44.97 -6.49 7.03
CA MET A 284 45.74 -7.56 7.67
C MET A 284 45.04 -8.90 7.43
N ASP A 285 45.73 -9.70 6.63
CA ASP A 285 45.53 -11.10 6.31
C ASP A 285 45.45 -11.96 7.58
N THR A 286 44.38 -12.73 7.74
CA THR A 286 44.37 -13.93 8.58
C THR A 286 43.58 -15.03 7.88
N GLY A 287 44.32 -15.91 7.20
CA GLY A 287 43.78 -17.05 6.48
C GLY A 287 43.04 -18.06 7.35
N LEU A 288 41.92 -18.57 6.82
CA LEU A 288 41.34 -19.89 7.12
C LEU A 288 40.60 -20.42 5.88
N PRO A 289 40.58 -21.75 5.66
CA PRO A 289 40.21 -22.38 4.38
C PRO A 289 38.69 -22.59 4.22
N PRO A 290 38.19 -22.81 2.99
CA PRO A 290 36.76 -22.84 2.69
C PRO A 290 36.09 -24.12 3.21
N LEU A 291 34.95 -23.95 3.90
CA LEU A 291 34.04 -25.04 4.28
C LEU A 291 33.18 -25.44 3.08
N GLY A 292 33.13 -26.75 2.84
CA GLY A 292 32.56 -27.39 1.65
C GLY A 292 31.04 -27.31 1.50
N GLU A 293 30.63 -27.51 0.25
CA GLU A 293 29.24 -27.64 -0.20
C GLU A 293 28.58 -28.90 0.40
N PRO A 294 27.29 -28.84 0.80
CA PRO A 294 26.50 -30.05 1.00
C PRO A 294 25.76 -30.45 -0.29
N SER A 295 26.02 -31.67 -0.76
CA SER A 295 25.22 -32.38 -1.78
C SER A 295 23.82 -32.76 -1.25
N PRO A 296 22.81 -32.93 -2.13
CA PRO A 296 21.43 -33.20 -1.74
C PRO A 296 21.17 -34.69 -1.47
N PRO A 297 20.19 -35.08 -0.63
CA PRO A 297 19.79 -36.47 -0.50
C PRO A 297 18.84 -36.88 -1.63
N ILE A 298 19.26 -37.91 -2.35
CA ILE A 298 18.46 -38.82 -3.17
C ILE A 298 17.64 -39.72 -2.23
N LEU A 299 16.34 -39.91 -2.45
CA LEU A 299 15.64 -41.16 -2.14
C LEU A 299 14.48 -41.41 -3.13
N GLN A 300 14.32 -42.70 -3.43
CA GLN A 300 13.68 -43.32 -4.58
C GLN A 300 12.14 -43.40 -4.52
N ALA A 301 11.58 -43.58 -5.72
CA ALA A 301 10.21 -43.96 -6.01
C ALA A 301 9.87 -45.38 -5.54
N ALA A 302 8.60 -45.61 -5.16
CA ALA A 302 7.86 -46.84 -5.39
C ALA A 302 6.34 -46.61 -5.29
N GLU A 303 5.65 -47.00 -6.37
CA GLU A 303 4.35 -47.69 -6.43
C GLU A 303 3.00 -46.95 -6.22
N ILE A 304 2.44 -46.55 -7.36
CA ILE A 304 1.10 -46.84 -7.90
C ILE A 304 0.16 -47.70 -7.02
N SER A 305 -0.99 -47.14 -6.61
CA SER A 305 -2.31 -47.81 -6.62
C SER A 305 -3.45 -46.86 -6.20
N GLY A 306 -4.59 -46.90 -6.92
CA GLY A 306 -5.92 -46.63 -6.35
C GLY A 306 -6.55 -45.25 -6.62
N LEU A 307 -7.27 -45.12 -7.75
CA LEU A 307 -8.29 -44.08 -7.95
C LEU A 307 -9.47 -44.30 -6.97
N GLN A 308 -9.76 -43.31 -6.12
CA GLN A 308 -11.09 -43.11 -5.53
C GLN A 308 -11.45 -41.63 -5.66
N ILE A 309 -12.50 -41.35 -6.45
CA ILE A 309 -13.13 -40.03 -6.52
C ILE A 309 -14.06 -39.94 -5.31
N ALA A 310 -13.68 -39.16 -4.31
CA ALA A 310 -14.49 -38.88 -3.15
C ALA A 310 -15.61 -37.89 -3.52
N THR A 311 -16.85 -38.37 -3.52
CA THR A 311 -18.05 -37.53 -3.45
C THR A 311 -18.25 -37.10 -2.00
N THR A 312 -18.14 -35.81 -1.71
CA THR A 312 -18.53 -35.27 -0.40
C THR A 312 -20.04 -35.17 -0.31
N GLU A 313 -20.63 -36.10 0.45
CA GLU A 313 -21.99 -36.02 0.96
C GLU A 313 -22.11 -34.80 1.88
N THR A 314 -23.12 -33.96 1.62
CA THR A 314 -23.54 -32.91 2.54
C THR A 314 -24.71 -33.44 3.36
N SER A 315 -24.47 -33.69 4.64
CA SER A 315 -25.49 -33.98 5.64
C SER A 315 -26.45 -32.80 5.79
N THR A 316 -27.73 -33.05 5.61
CA THR A 316 -28.84 -32.12 5.89
C THR A 316 -29.13 -32.05 7.40
N PRO A 317 -29.36 -30.87 7.98
CA PRO A 317 -30.16 -30.74 9.20
C PRO A 317 -31.61 -30.43 8.84
N THR A 318 -32.51 -31.23 9.40
CA THR A 318 -33.97 -31.12 9.29
C THR A 318 -34.46 -29.85 9.98
N ALA A 319 -35.19 -29.00 9.23
CA ALA A 319 -35.94 -27.88 9.80
C ALA A 319 -37.37 -28.34 10.14
N VAL A 320 -37.81 -28.07 11.37
CA VAL A 320 -39.23 -28.00 11.75
C VAL A 320 -39.51 -26.56 12.13
N ALA A 321 -40.34 -25.89 11.34
CA ALA A 321 -40.88 -24.57 11.63
C ALA A 321 -42.15 -24.69 12.48
N LYS A 322 -42.31 -23.80 13.47
CA LYS A 322 -43.62 -23.29 13.91
C LYS A 322 -43.53 -21.82 14.28
N ASP A 323 -44.31 -21.05 13.52
CA ASP A 323 -45.02 -19.80 13.77
C ASP A 323 -44.72 -18.90 14.98
N GLY A 324 -44.68 -17.60 14.67
CA GLY A 324 -45.45 -16.59 15.40
C GLY A 324 -44.63 -15.47 16.05
N ASP A 325 -44.41 -14.36 15.36
CA ASP A 325 -45.06 -13.06 15.63
C ASP A 325 -44.34 -11.94 14.87
N ARG A 326 -45.10 -11.11 14.14
CA ARG A 326 -44.59 -9.96 13.37
C ARG A 326 -44.89 -8.67 14.12
N ARG A 327 -43.88 -7.82 14.34
CA ARG A 327 -44.02 -6.35 14.35
C ARG A 327 -42.84 -5.66 13.67
N PRO A 328 -43.04 -4.45 13.10
CA PRO A 328 -42.30 -3.97 11.94
C PRO A 328 -41.30 -2.85 12.26
N GLY A 329 -40.27 -2.72 11.42
CA GLY A 329 -39.60 -1.45 11.16
C GLY A 329 -38.14 -1.39 11.59
N GLN A 330 -37.23 -1.82 10.72
CA GLN A 330 -36.06 -1.04 10.33
C GLN A 330 -35.45 -1.68 9.07
N ASP A 331 -35.49 -0.91 8.00
CA ASP A 331 -34.98 -1.22 6.68
C ASP A 331 -33.51 -0.77 6.69
N ASP A 332 -32.56 -1.70 6.79
CA ASP A 332 -31.16 -1.45 6.45
C ASP A 332 -30.76 -2.32 5.24
N GLY A 333 -30.44 -1.64 4.15
CA GLY A 333 -30.02 -2.26 2.91
C GLY A 333 -28.63 -2.84 3.05
N SER A 334 -28.53 -4.10 3.47
CA SER A 334 -27.34 -4.92 3.26
C SER A 334 -27.70 -6.40 3.06
N GLU A 335 -28.46 -6.69 1.99
CA GLU A 335 -28.44 -8.04 1.41
C GLU A 335 -27.04 -8.30 0.83
N VAL A 336 -26.14 -8.78 1.68
CA VAL A 336 -24.96 -9.51 1.24
C VAL A 336 -25.47 -10.81 0.63
N LEU A 337 -25.76 -10.78 -0.67
CA LEU A 337 -25.87 -11.96 -1.49
C LEU A 337 -24.60 -12.79 -1.25
N SER A 338 -24.73 -13.86 -0.48
CA SER A 338 -23.71 -14.89 -0.35
C SER A 338 -23.44 -15.43 -1.76
N ARG A 339 -22.39 -14.90 -2.40
CA ARG A 339 -22.02 -15.32 -3.76
C ARG A 339 -21.63 -16.80 -3.70
N PRO A 340 -22.24 -17.68 -4.51
CA PRO A 340 -21.79 -19.04 -4.60
C PRO A 340 -20.35 -19.05 -5.15
N THR A 341 -19.45 -19.79 -4.49
CA THR A 341 -18.11 -20.10 -5.01
C THR A 341 -18.22 -20.59 -6.46
N PRO A 342 -17.49 -20.03 -7.44
CA PRO A 342 -17.54 -20.53 -8.80
C PRO A 342 -17.00 -21.96 -8.82
N ARG A 343 -17.84 -22.93 -9.19
CA ARG A 343 -17.39 -24.30 -9.46
C ARG A 343 -16.71 -24.32 -10.83
N ARG A 344 -15.59 -25.05 -10.88
CA ARG A 344 -14.73 -25.29 -12.04
C ARG A 344 -15.57 -25.57 -13.30
N GLN A 345 -15.36 -24.81 -14.38
CA GLN A 345 -15.83 -25.23 -15.72
C GLN A 345 -15.16 -26.55 -16.08
N LEU A 346 -15.92 -27.53 -16.58
CA LEU A 346 -15.34 -28.79 -17.07
C LEU A 346 -14.35 -28.50 -18.20
N ALA A 347 -13.07 -28.84 -17.98
CA ALA A 347 -12.07 -28.72 -19.02
C ALA A 347 -12.40 -29.70 -20.16
N VAL A 348 -11.95 -29.42 -21.38
CA VAL A 348 -12.15 -30.33 -22.54
C VAL A 348 -11.61 -31.73 -22.28
N HIS A 349 -10.55 -31.84 -21.49
CA HIS A 349 -10.06 -33.12 -21.00
C HIS A 349 -11.09 -33.87 -20.13
N ASP A 350 -11.82 -33.18 -19.26
CA ASP A 350 -12.87 -33.77 -18.43
C ASP A 350 -14.11 -34.14 -19.28
N LEU A 351 -14.44 -33.31 -20.28
CA LEU A 351 -15.47 -33.64 -21.29
C LEU A 351 -15.09 -34.85 -22.15
N ASN A 352 -13.81 -34.99 -22.51
CA ASN A 352 -13.31 -36.16 -23.24
C ASN A 352 -13.30 -37.41 -22.37
N ARG A 353 -13.08 -37.30 -21.06
CA ARG A 353 -13.29 -38.42 -20.11
C ARG A 353 -14.74 -38.85 -20.04
N ILE A 354 -15.68 -37.89 -20.02
CA ILE A 354 -17.12 -38.15 -20.12
C ILE A 354 -17.43 -38.88 -21.43
N CYS A 355 -17.01 -38.33 -22.59
CA CYS A 355 -17.17 -39.01 -23.88
C CYS A 355 -16.60 -40.43 -23.89
N SER A 356 -15.40 -40.64 -23.35
CA SER A 356 -14.75 -41.95 -23.29
C SER A 356 -15.52 -42.95 -22.41
N ALA A 357 -15.97 -42.52 -21.22
CA ALA A 357 -16.78 -43.35 -20.32
C ALA A 357 -18.11 -43.80 -20.97
N PHE A 358 -18.56 -43.05 -21.96
CA PHE A 358 -19.80 -43.27 -22.69
C PHE A 358 -19.59 -43.80 -24.12
N SER A 359 -18.34 -44.13 -24.52
CA SER A 359 -18.01 -44.57 -25.89
C SER A 359 -18.47 -43.60 -26.99
N ALA A 360 -18.47 -42.30 -26.70
CA ALA A 360 -18.69 -41.23 -27.66
C ALA A 360 -17.35 -40.69 -28.21
N ALA A 361 -17.37 -40.15 -29.43
CA ALA A 361 -16.19 -39.53 -30.03
C ALA A 361 -15.71 -38.32 -29.21
N PRO A 362 -14.39 -38.08 -29.13
CA PRO A 362 -13.83 -36.93 -28.41
C PRO A 362 -14.24 -35.60 -29.05
N VAL A 363 -14.19 -34.54 -28.25
CA VAL A 363 -14.48 -33.16 -28.65
C VAL A 363 -13.23 -32.56 -29.30
N ASP A 364 -13.42 -31.97 -30.48
CA ASP A 364 -12.40 -31.22 -31.22
C ASP A 364 -12.55 -29.72 -30.91
N GLU A 365 -11.55 -29.13 -30.28
CA GLU A 365 -11.52 -27.71 -29.90
C GLU A 365 -11.46 -26.78 -31.12
N SER A 366 -11.00 -27.28 -32.28
CA SER A 366 -10.83 -26.47 -33.50
C SER A 366 -12.13 -26.29 -34.30
N ALA A 367 -13.20 -27.00 -33.93
CA ALA A 367 -14.45 -27.07 -34.69
C ALA A 367 -15.40 -25.85 -34.51
N GLY A 368 -15.04 -24.85 -33.71
CA GLY A 368 -15.76 -23.57 -33.65
C GLY A 368 -17.19 -23.63 -33.09
N GLY A 369 -17.37 -24.26 -31.90
CA GLY A 369 -18.63 -24.30 -31.15
C GLY A 369 -18.41 -24.61 -29.66
N ASP A 370 -19.41 -24.45 -28.80
CA ASP A 370 -19.27 -24.74 -27.35
C ASP A 370 -19.03 -26.26 -27.14
N PRO A 371 -17.89 -26.67 -26.55
CA PRO A 371 -17.57 -28.07 -26.28
C PRO A 371 -18.66 -28.81 -25.50
N VAL A 372 -19.37 -28.13 -24.59
CA VAL A 372 -20.43 -28.70 -23.76
C VAL A 372 -21.67 -29.01 -24.62
N ASP A 373 -22.06 -28.12 -25.52
CA ASP A 373 -23.21 -28.33 -26.42
C ASP A 373 -22.95 -29.48 -27.40
N ALA A 374 -21.70 -29.64 -27.86
CA ALA A 374 -21.31 -30.76 -28.71
C ALA A 374 -21.39 -32.12 -27.97
N VAL A 375 -21.13 -32.14 -26.66
CA VAL A 375 -21.29 -33.33 -25.81
C VAL A 375 -22.76 -33.61 -25.54
N ILE A 376 -23.55 -32.58 -25.18
CA ILE A 376 -25.01 -32.69 -24.97
C ILE A 376 -25.70 -33.23 -26.24
N GLY A 377 -25.36 -32.70 -27.42
CA GLY A 377 -25.91 -33.17 -28.69
C GLY A 377 -25.64 -34.66 -28.95
N ARG A 378 -24.41 -35.12 -28.67
CA ARG A 378 -24.02 -36.52 -28.80
C ARG A 378 -24.71 -37.43 -27.78
N LEU A 379 -24.84 -36.98 -26.53
CA LEU A 379 -25.60 -37.70 -25.50
C LEU A 379 -27.05 -37.88 -25.92
N ARG A 380 -27.71 -36.82 -26.42
CA ARG A 380 -29.09 -36.86 -26.92
C ARG A 380 -29.28 -37.83 -28.08
N GLU A 381 -28.37 -37.80 -29.07
CA GLU A 381 -28.42 -38.71 -30.21
C GLU A 381 -28.31 -40.18 -29.76
N ARG A 382 -27.48 -40.45 -28.75
CA ARG A 382 -27.30 -41.80 -28.21
C ARG A 382 -28.47 -42.25 -27.35
N ILE A 383 -29.01 -41.35 -26.51
CA ILE A 383 -30.25 -41.55 -25.75
C ILE A 383 -31.39 -41.94 -26.71
N ALA A 384 -31.60 -41.18 -27.79
CA ALA A 384 -32.62 -41.46 -28.79
C ALA A 384 -32.47 -42.85 -29.46
N LYS A 385 -31.24 -43.24 -29.81
CA LYS A 385 -30.93 -44.57 -30.39
C LYS A 385 -31.21 -45.73 -29.42
N ILE A 386 -31.06 -45.52 -28.11
CA ILE A 386 -31.30 -46.54 -27.08
C ILE A 386 -32.80 -46.69 -26.79
N THR A 387 -33.53 -45.58 -26.75
CA THR A 387 -35.00 -45.55 -26.52
C THR A 387 -35.78 -46.32 -27.60
N MET A 388 -35.20 -46.50 -28.80
CA MET A 388 -35.81 -47.24 -29.92
C MET A 388 -35.62 -48.77 -29.91
N GLY A 389 -35.04 -49.39 -28.87
CA GLY A 389 -34.95 -50.86 -28.83
C GLY A 389 -34.91 -51.49 -27.43
N GLU A 390 -35.60 -52.62 -27.27
CA GLU A 390 -35.96 -53.22 -25.98
C GLU A 390 -34.82 -54.05 -25.34
N SER A 391 -34.29 -53.62 -24.18
CA SER A 391 -33.49 -54.48 -23.26
C SER A 391 -33.33 -53.84 -21.87
N ARG A 392 -33.34 -54.64 -20.80
CA ARG A 392 -33.22 -54.18 -19.39
C ARG A 392 -31.85 -53.56 -19.04
N THR A 393 -30.77 -54.01 -19.66
CA THR A 393 -29.42 -53.40 -19.47
C THR A 393 -29.32 -51.99 -20.06
N ARG A 394 -30.21 -51.62 -20.99
CA ARG A 394 -30.30 -50.26 -21.56
C ARG A 394 -30.94 -49.26 -20.61
N VAL A 395 -31.84 -49.68 -19.72
CA VAL A 395 -32.58 -48.76 -18.82
C VAL A 395 -31.65 -48.12 -17.78
N ALA A 396 -30.73 -48.90 -17.21
CA ALA A 396 -29.74 -48.38 -16.26
C ALA A 396 -28.72 -47.44 -16.95
N ALA A 397 -28.31 -47.76 -18.17
CA ALA A 397 -27.49 -46.88 -18.99
C ALA A 397 -28.27 -45.58 -19.30
N LEU A 398 -29.50 -45.65 -19.81
CA LEU A 398 -30.33 -44.49 -20.11
C LEU A 398 -30.44 -43.52 -18.92
N ALA A 399 -30.73 -44.03 -17.72
CA ALA A 399 -30.82 -43.22 -16.50
C ALA A 399 -29.50 -42.53 -16.11
N SER A 400 -28.35 -43.18 -16.38
CA SER A 400 -27.03 -42.59 -16.15
C SER A 400 -26.72 -41.47 -17.15
N TRP A 401 -27.18 -41.61 -18.40
CA TRP A 401 -26.93 -40.65 -19.46
C TRP A 401 -27.83 -39.41 -19.32
N GLU A 402 -29.11 -39.61 -18.97
CA GLU A 402 -30.03 -38.50 -18.63
C GLU A 402 -29.58 -37.72 -17.39
N ARG A 403 -28.86 -38.37 -16.46
CA ARG A 403 -28.24 -37.69 -15.32
C ARG A 403 -27.05 -36.83 -15.78
N ALA A 404 -26.16 -37.39 -16.58
CA ALA A 404 -25.02 -36.65 -17.15
C ALA A 404 -25.47 -35.45 -18.00
N GLU A 405 -26.51 -35.59 -18.82
CA GLU A 405 -27.08 -34.47 -19.58
C GLU A 405 -27.62 -33.36 -18.66
N ARG A 406 -28.34 -33.71 -17.59
CA ARG A 406 -28.85 -32.73 -16.61
C ARG A 406 -27.74 -31.98 -15.89
N ASP A 407 -26.68 -32.70 -15.51
CA ASP A 407 -25.53 -32.08 -14.82
C ASP A 407 -24.79 -31.11 -15.77
N LEU A 408 -24.59 -31.48 -17.04
CA LEU A 408 -24.00 -30.60 -18.06
C LEU A 408 -24.87 -29.36 -18.35
N LEU A 409 -26.19 -29.52 -18.46
CA LEU A 409 -27.12 -28.40 -18.63
C LEU A 409 -27.10 -27.44 -17.43
N LYS A 410 -26.95 -27.97 -16.21
CA LYS A 410 -26.81 -27.18 -14.99
C LYS A 410 -25.51 -26.39 -14.99
N GLU A 411 -24.40 -27.01 -15.38
CA GLU A 411 -23.11 -26.33 -15.50
C GLU A 411 -23.12 -25.24 -16.58
N ARG A 412 -23.75 -25.49 -17.73
CA ARG A 412 -23.92 -24.48 -18.79
C ARG A 412 -24.65 -23.25 -18.27
N ARG A 413 -25.78 -23.45 -17.57
CA ARG A 413 -26.56 -22.36 -16.98
C ARG A 413 -25.73 -21.53 -15.98
N LEU A 414 -24.96 -22.20 -15.12
CA LEU A 414 -24.09 -21.52 -14.15
C LEU A 414 -22.98 -20.71 -14.83
N ALA A 415 -22.43 -21.22 -15.95
CA ALA A 415 -21.45 -20.49 -16.75
C ALA A 415 -22.05 -19.26 -17.45
N GLU A 416 -23.28 -19.35 -17.96
CA GLU A 416 -24.02 -18.21 -18.51
C GLU A 416 -24.30 -17.14 -17.45
N GLU A 417 -24.74 -17.55 -16.26
CA GLU A 417 -24.99 -16.66 -15.11
C GLU A 417 -23.68 -15.93 -14.69
N ALA A 418 -22.56 -16.65 -14.62
CA ALA A 418 -21.24 -16.08 -14.31
C ALA A 418 -20.74 -15.09 -15.38
N ARG A 419 -20.96 -15.38 -16.67
CA ARG A 419 -20.64 -14.45 -17.78
C ARG A 419 -21.48 -13.18 -17.68
N ALA A 420 -22.77 -13.31 -17.40
CA ALA A 420 -23.67 -12.17 -17.22
C ALA A 420 -23.30 -11.30 -16.00
N ASP A 421 -22.87 -11.92 -14.89
CA ASP A 421 -22.33 -11.21 -13.73
C ASP A 421 -21.05 -10.44 -14.06
N SER A 422 -20.13 -11.05 -14.77
CA SER A 422 -18.88 -10.39 -15.21
C SER A 422 -19.16 -9.20 -16.15
N GLU A 423 -20.15 -9.30 -17.03
CA GLU A 423 -20.58 -8.17 -17.86
C GLU A 423 -21.24 -7.05 -17.08
N ARG A 424 -22.11 -7.37 -16.11
CA ARG A 424 -22.72 -6.38 -15.20
C ARG A 424 -21.65 -5.63 -14.41
N GLU A 425 -20.69 -6.36 -13.89
CA GLU A 425 -19.56 -5.79 -13.16
C GLU A 425 -18.77 -4.85 -14.08
N ARG A 426 -18.36 -5.30 -15.27
CA ARG A 426 -17.66 -4.45 -16.26
C ARG A 426 -18.41 -3.16 -16.60
N ARG A 427 -19.73 -3.20 -16.76
CA ARG A 427 -20.54 -1.98 -17.00
C ARG A 427 -20.45 -1.02 -15.82
N ARG A 428 -20.62 -1.52 -14.59
CA ARG A 428 -20.50 -0.71 -13.36
C ARG A 428 -19.14 -0.02 -13.26
N TRP A 429 -18.04 -0.73 -13.54
CA TRP A 429 -16.69 -0.15 -13.55
C TRP A 429 -16.54 0.95 -14.61
N SER A 430 -17.07 0.72 -15.82
CA SER A 430 -17.05 1.72 -16.90
C SER A 430 -17.81 2.99 -16.50
N GLU A 431 -19.02 2.85 -15.93
CA GLU A 431 -19.85 3.97 -15.49
C GLU A 431 -19.14 4.81 -14.40
N GLN A 432 -18.52 4.14 -13.42
CA GLN A 432 -17.75 4.80 -12.36
C GLN A 432 -16.54 5.54 -12.92
N ARG A 433 -15.80 4.93 -13.85
CA ARG A 433 -14.68 5.57 -14.53
C ARG A 433 -15.13 6.82 -15.29
N ASP A 434 -16.21 6.72 -16.04
CA ASP A 434 -16.71 7.81 -16.89
C ASP A 434 -17.27 8.97 -16.04
N GLU A 435 -17.80 8.71 -14.83
CA GLU A 435 -18.11 9.75 -13.85
C GLU A 435 -16.85 10.46 -13.34
N LEU A 436 -15.82 9.71 -12.94
CA LEU A 436 -14.57 10.31 -12.47
C LEU A 436 -13.85 11.11 -13.56
N LEU A 437 -13.89 10.67 -14.81
CA LEU A 437 -13.36 11.42 -15.94
C LEU A 437 -14.11 12.75 -16.15
N ARG A 438 -15.43 12.77 -15.91
CA ARG A 438 -16.21 14.02 -15.91
C ARG A 438 -15.79 14.94 -14.77
N GLU A 439 -15.54 14.40 -13.58
CA GLU A 439 -15.03 15.20 -12.46
C GLU A 439 -13.65 15.79 -12.73
N VAL A 440 -12.74 14.98 -13.31
CA VAL A 440 -11.42 15.46 -13.77
C VAL A 440 -11.56 16.62 -14.73
N ALA A 441 -12.40 16.48 -15.76
CA ALA A 441 -12.62 17.55 -16.74
C ALA A 441 -13.19 18.82 -16.09
N ARG A 442 -14.10 18.70 -15.11
CA ARG A 442 -14.63 19.84 -14.36
C ARG A 442 -13.54 20.53 -13.54
N ARG A 443 -12.65 19.79 -12.86
CA ARG A 443 -11.58 20.42 -12.08
C ARG A 443 -10.53 21.08 -12.96
N ASP A 444 -10.17 20.47 -14.09
CA ASP A 444 -9.26 21.07 -15.06
C ASP A 444 -9.83 22.38 -15.64
N GLU A 445 -11.14 22.44 -15.88
CA GLU A 445 -11.85 23.67 -16.26
C GLU A 445 -11.76 24.73 -15.16
N SER A 446 -12.07 24.36 -13.91
CA SER A 446 -11.97 25.26 -12.76
C SER A 446 -10.55 25.83 -12.60
N VAL A 447 -9.51 24.99 -12.71
CA VAL A 447 -8.11 25.43 -12.65
C VAL A 447 -7.82 26.47 -13.73
N ARG A 448 -8.32 26.27 -14.95
CA ARG A 448 -8.11 27.22 -16.06
C ARG A 448 -8.78 28.57 -15.79
N ILE A 449 -10.03 28.54 -15.32
CA ILE A 449 -10.79 29.76 -14.98
C ILE A 449 -10.10 30.53 -13.85
N VAL A 450 -9.76 29.86 -12.76
CA VAL A 450 -9.09 30.49 -11.61
C VAL A 450 -7.71 31.02 -12.01
N SER A 451 -6.96 30.30 -12.84
CA SER A 451 -5.66 30.77 -13.35
C SER A 451 -5.79 32.04 -14.20
N SER A 452 -6.84 32.13 -15.02
CA SER A 452 -7.12 33.36 -15.79
C SER A 452 -7.45 34.54 -14.88
N ASN A 453 -8.28 34.32 -13.86
CA ASN A 453 -8.62 35.34 -12.86
C ASN A 453 -7.39 35.79 -12.06
N LEU A 454 -6.53 34.84 -11.68
CA LEU A 454 -5.27 35.13 -10.98
C LEU A 454 -4.35 36.00 -11.83
N SER A 455 -4.13 35.63 -13.09
CA SER A 455 -3.32 36.44 -14.03
C SER A 455 -3.87 37.86 -14.16
N SER A 456 -5.20 38.02 -14.24
CA SER A 456 -5.84 39.34 -14.31
C SER A 456 -5.61 40.16 -13.03
N ALA A 457 -5.65 39.53 -11.85
CA ALA A 457 -5.39 40.21 -10.58
C ALA A 457 -3.92 40.60 -10.43
N GLU A 458 -2.99 39.74 -10.85
CA GLU A 458 -1.56 40.04 -10.88
C GLU A 458 -1.22 41.19 -11.84
N ASP A 459 -1.87 41.25 -13.01
CA ASP A 459 -1.73 42.36 -13.94
C ASP A 459 -2.24 43.67 -13.36
N GLU A 460 -3.34 43.62 -12.60
CA GLU A 460 -3.89 44.79 -11.90
C GLU A 460 -2.93 45.31 -10.83
N ILE A 461 -2.33 44.41 -10.02
CA ILE A 461 -1.27 44.77 -9.08
C ILE A 461 -0.06 45.39 -9.79
N ARG A 462 0.40 44.80 -10.90
CA ARG A 462 1.51 45.36 -11.69
C ARG A 462 1.21 46.79 -12.17
N ARG A 463 -0.03 47.05 -12.59
CA ARG A 463 -0.47 48.40 -13.00
C ARG A 463 -0.50 49.37 -11.82
N LEU A 464 -1.01 48.95 -10.66
CA LEU A 464 -1.01 49.78 -9.45
C LEU A 464 0.40 50.11 -8.98
N PHE A 465 1.34 49.16 -9.00
CA PHE A 465 2.75 49.46 -8.70
C PHE A 465 3.34 50.47 -9.68
N SER A 466 3.03 50.34 -10.98
CA SER A 466 3.50 51.29 -11.99
C SER A 466 2.90 52.69 -11.78
N GLU A 467 1.62 52.77 -11.41
CA GLU A 467 0.94 54.04 -11.08
C GLU A 467 1.50 54.67 -9.81
N LYS A 468 1.72 53.89 -8.76
CA LYS A 468 2.36 54.31 -7.52
C LYS A 468 3.75 54.90 -7.78
N THR A 469 4.62 54.19 -8.50
CA THR A 469 5.96 54.69 -8.86
C THR A 469 5.88 55.99 -9.65
N ARG A 470 4.89 56.13 -10.54
CA ARG A 470 4.67 57.38 -11.29
C ARG A 470 4.23 58.52 -10.36
N LEU A 471 3.36 58.26 -9.40
CA LEU A 471 2.91 59.23 -8.41
C LEU A 471 4.07 59.65 -7.51
N GLU A 472 4.86 58.70 -6.98
CA GLU A 472 6.06 58.97 -6.18
C GLU A 472 7.05 59.87 -6.93
N ALA A 473 7.29 59.60 -8.23
CA ALA A 473 8.14 60.46 -9.06
C ALA A 473 7.55 61.87 -9.29
N GLN A 474 6.21 61.99 -9.41
CA GLN A 474 5.55 63.29 -9.49
C GLN A 474 5.66 64.06 -8.18
N VAL A 475 5.53 63.38 -7.03
CA VAL A 475 5.72 63.97 -5.70
C VAL A 475 7.14 64.50 -5.56
N GLU A 476 8.14 63.67 -5.85
CA GLU A 476 9.55 64.05 -5.77
C GLU A 476 9.87 65.25 -6.68
N TYR A 477 9.31 65.28 -7.89
CA TYR A 477 9.42 66.43 -8.79
C TYR A 477 8.80 67.70 -8.21
N MET A 478 7.62 67.59 -7.60
CA MET A 478 6.92 68.70 -6.98
C MET A 478 7.65 69.22 -5.74
N GLU A 479 8.15 68.34 -4.87
CA GLU A 479 8.96 68.70 -3.69
C GLU A 479 10.21 69.48 -4.08
N ARG A 480 10.94 69.03 -5.12
CA ARG A 480 12.13 69.71 -5.65
C ARG A 480 11.81 71.09 -6.24
N ARG A 481 10.63 71.28 -6.85
CA ARG A 481 10.19 72.60 -7.38
C ARG A 481 9.62 73.51 -6.30
N CYS A 482 9.00 72.97 -5.26
CA CYS A 482 8.31 73.74 -4.22
C CYS A 482 9.25 74.27 -3.13
N GLN A 483 10.55 73.98 -3.19
CA GLN A 483 11.57 74.57 -2.31
C GLN A 483 11.80 76.09 -2.52
N ALA A 484 11.10 76.74 -3.46
CA ALA A 484 11.25 78.17 -3.72
C ALA A 484 10.11 79.09 -3.22
N GLU A 485 8.82 78.71 -3.20
CA GLU A 485 7.74 79.67 -2.83
C GLU A 485 6.42 78.99 -2.40
N ASN A 486 5.87 79.42 -1.25
CA ASN A 486 4.50 79.28 -0.69
C ASN A 486 4.08 77.99 0.07
N ASP A 487 4.07 78.07 1.42
CA ASP A 487 3.79 76.95 2.33
C ASP A 487 2.33 76.47 2.36
N SER A 488 1.36 77.32 1.99
CA SER A 488 -0.06 76.92 1.89
C SER A 488 -0.33 76.00 0.69
N GLN A 489 0.43 76.14 -0.40
CA GLN A 489 0.31 75.26 -1.56
C GLN A 489 0.94 73.89 -1.28
N LYS A 490 2.03 73.85 -0.52
CA LYS A 490 2.65 72.59 -0.06
C LYS A 490 1.69 71.74 0.76
N ALA A 491 1.00 72.34 1.75
CA ALA A 491 0.07 71.61 2.60
C ALA A 491 -1.11 71.00 1.81
N SER A 492 -1.66 71.73 0.83
CA SER A 492 -2.76 71.24 -0.03
C SER A 492 -2.33 70.09 -0.94
N VAL A 493 -1.12 70.19 -1.51
CA VAL A 493 -0.53 69.12 -2.34
C VAL A 493 -0.24 67.88 -1.51
N GLN A 494 0.32 68.03 -0.29
CA GLN A 494 0.62 66.92 0.61
C GLN A 494 -0.63 66.12 1.01
N VAL A 495 -1.73 66.79 1.33
CA VAL A 495 -3.00 66.10 1.66
C VAL A 495 -3.53 65.27 0.49
N THR A 496 -3.34 65.74 -0.74
CA THR A 496 -3.73 65.00 -1.94
C THR A 496 -2.85 63.77 -2.14
N ILE A 497 -1.55 63.89 -1.89
CA ILE A 497 -0.57 62.79 -1.93
C ILE A 497 -0.94 61.72 -0.90
N ASP A 498 -1.09 62.11 0.37
CA ASP A 498 -1.40 61.19 1.46
C ASP A 498 -2.70 60.42 1.20
N ARG A 499 -3.70 61.09 0.62
CA ARG A 499 -4.96 60.45 0.20
C ARG A 499 -4.73 59.43 -0.91
N MET A 500 -3.98 59.77 -1.95
CA MET A 500 -3.70 58.87 -3.08
C MET A 500 -2.87 57.66 -2.63
N GLU A 501 -1.89 57.87 -1.75
CA GLU A 501 -1.12 56.77 -1.15
C GLU A 501 -2.00 55.84 -0.32
N ASN A 502 -2.91 56.39 0.48
CA ASN A 502 -3.80 55.57 1.31
C ASN A 502 -4.80 54.78 0.45
N GLU A 503 -5.37 55.40 -0.58
CA GLU A 503 -6.25 54.71 -1.55
C GLU A 503 -5.48 53.58 -2.29
N ALA A 504 -4.23 53.83 -2.69
CA ALA A 504 -3.37 52.82 -3.32
C ALA A 504 -3.03 51.66 -2.38
N LYS A 505 -2.65 51.94 -1.12
CA LYS A 505 -2.37 50.92 -0.09
C LYS A 505 -3.57 50.03 0.19
N ILE A 506 -4.77 50.60 0.28
CA ILE A 506 -6.01 49.83 0.50
C ILE A 506 -6.31 48.93 -0.71
N ARG A 507 -6.17 49.44 -1.93
CA ARG A 507 -6.38 48.63 -3.16
C ARG A 507 -5.35 47.52 -3.30
N GLU A 508 -4.08 47.80 -3.01
CA GLU A 508 -2.99 46.82 -3.01
C GLU A 508 -3.29 45.68 -2.03
N ALA A 509 -3.66 46.00 -0.79
CA ALA A 509 -4.02 44.99 0.22
C ALA A 509 -5.21 44.13 -0.24
N HIS A 510 -6.26 44.75 -0.80
CA HIS A 510 -7.43 44.02 -1.28
C HIS A 510 -7.10 43.07 -2.45
N LEU A 511 -6.24 43.50 -3.39
CA LEU A 511 -5.82 42.66 -4.50
C LEU A 511 -4.87 41.55 -4.05
N GLN A 512 -4.01 41.80 -3.06
CA GLN A 512 -3.16 40.76 -2.49
C GLN A 512 -4.00 39.68 -1.80
N ASP A 513 -5.01 40.07 -1.02
CA ASP A 513 -5.97 39.12 -0.42
C ASP A 513 -6.71 38.30 -1.49
N LYS A 514 -7.10 38.94 -2.59
CA LYS A 514 -7.75 38.28 -3.73
C LYS A 514 -6.82 37.29 -4.42
N ILE A 515 -5.55 37.65 -4.64
CA ILE A 515 -4.52 36.76 -5.20
C ILE A 515 -4.31 35.56 -4.30
N ASP A 516 -4.12 35.77 -3.00
CA ASP A 516 -3.93 34.70 -2.03
C ASP A 516 -5.13 33.75 -1.98
N HIS A 517 -6.34 34.29 -2.09
CA HIS A 517 -7.57 33.50 -2.18
C HIS A 517 -7.60 32.66 -3.47
N LEU A 518 -7.37 33.28 -4.63
CA LEU A 518 -7.35 32.58 -5.93
C LEU A 518 -6.24 31.53 -6.01
N GLN A 519 -5.08 31.76 -5.37
CA GLN A 519 -4.00 30.77 -5.28
C GLN A 519 -4.43 29.56 -4.46
N ARG A 520 -5.09 29.77 -3.30
CA ARG A 520 -5.64 28.66 -2.49
C ARG A 520 -6.73 27.89 -3.23
N GLU A 521 -7.64 28.60 -3.90
CA GLU A 521 -8.71 27.99 -4.69
C GLU A 521 -8.15 27.16 -5.86
N ARG A 522 -7.16 27.70 -6.60
CA ARG A 522 -6.46 26.96 -7.66
C ARG A 522 -5.81 25.70 -7.11
N GLN A 523 -5.08 25.82 -5.99
CA GLN A 523 -4.39 24.71 -5.35
C GLN A 523 -5.37 23.60 -4.93
N GLN A 524 -6.53 23.97 -4.41
CA GLN A 524 -7.59 23.03 -4.03
C GLN A 524 -8.11 22.25 -5.25
N HIS A 525 -8.40 22.92 -6.36
CA HIS A 525 -8.86 22.23 -7.57
C HIS A 525 -7.81 21.31 -8.19
N VAL A 526 -6.52 21.69 -8.13
CA VAL A 526 -5.41 20.82 -8.54
C VAL A 526 -5.33 19.57 -7.65
N LEU A 527 -5.50 19.71 -6.33
CA LEU A 527 -5.52 18.58 -5.40
C LEU A 527 -6.71 17.64 -5.65
N GLU A 528 -7.90 18.18 -5.85
CA GLU A 528 -9.10 17.39 -6.19
C GLU A 528 -8.92 16.64 -7.52
N GLY A 529 -8.40 17.33 -8.55
CA GLY A 529 -8.10 16.72 -9.85
C GLY A 529 -7.05 15.61 -9.77
N LEU A 530 -6.08 15.72 -8.86
CA LEU A 530 -5.09 14.69 -8.56
C LEU A 530 -5.73 13.46 -7.91
N GLU A 531 -6.62 13.65 -6.92
CA GLU A 531 -7.29 12.54 -6.23
C GLU A 531 -8.24 11.77 -7.15
N TYR A 532 -8.97 12.44 -8.04
CA TYR A 532 -9.80 11.76 -9.03
C TYR A 532 -8.96 10.92 -10.00
N ARG A 533 -7.81 11.42 -10.47
CA ARG A 533 -6.89 10.65 -11.33
C ARG A 533 -6.30 9.42 -10.62
N LYS A 534 -5.96 9.54 -9.34
CA LYS A 534 -5.55 8.38 -8.51
C LYS A 534 -6.70 7.37 -8.35
N ALA A 535 -7.94 7.84 -8.18
CA ALA A 535 -9.10 6.97 -8.09
C ALA A 535 -9.35 6.21 -9.41
N ILE A 536 -9.25 6.88 -10.56
CA ILE A 536 -9.33 6.23 -11.89
C ILE A 536 -8.25 5.15 -12.01
N LYS A 537 -7.00 5.47 -11.62
CA LYS A 537 -5.90 4.52 -11.66
C LYS A 537 -6.19 3.26 -10.81
N ARG A 538 -6.66 3.45 -9.57
CA ARG A 538 -7.06 2.33 -8.68
C ARG A 538 -8.15 1.47 -9.32
N LEU A 539 -9.22 2.10 -9.81
CA LEU A 539 -10.32 1.38 -10.46
C LEU A 539 -9.86 0.58 -11.69
N GLN A 540 -8.94 1.12 -12.48
CA GLN A 540 -8.37 0.41 -13.64
C GLN A 540 -7.51 -0.80 -13.22
N MET A 541 -6.73 -0.66 -12.15
CA MET A 541 -5.95 -1.77 -11.59
C MET A 541 -6.86 -2.88 -11.04
N ASP A 542 -7.89 -2.50 -10.28
CA ASP A 542 -8.87 -3.44 -9.72
C ASP A 542 -9.64 -4.20 -10.81
N LEU A 543 -10.01 -3.50 -11.89
CA LEU A 543 -10.66 -4.11 -13.06
C LEU A 543 -9.73 -5.12 -13.75
N TYR A 544 -8.46 -4.75 -13.94
CA TYR A 544 -7.47 -5.64 -14.53
C TYR A 544 -7.26 -6.91 -13.68
N ASP A 545 -7.16 -6.76 -12.36
CA ASP A 545 -7.02 -7.89 -11.44
C ASP A 545 -8.29 -8.74 -11.36
N ALA A 546 -9.48 -8.14 -11.45
CA ALA A 546 -10.75 -8.86 -11.55
C ALA A 546 -10.82 -9.68 -12.85
N GLN A 547 -10.44 -9.09 -13.98
CA GLN A 547 -10.38 -9.77 -15.28
C GLN A 547 -9.37 -10.93 -15.26
N ARG A 548 -8.19 -10.72 -14.68
CA ARG A 548 -7.15 -11.73 -14.54
C ARG A 548 -7.62 -12.89 -13.65
N ARG A 549 -8.27 -12.60 -12.53
CA ARG A 549 -8.87 -13.62 -11.63
C ARG A 549 -9.97 -14.41 -12.32
N ALA A 550 -10.85 -13.75 -13.06
CA ALA A 550 -11.90 -14.40 -13.83
C ALA A 550 -11.33 -15.34 -14.91
N ALA A 551 -10.28 -14.90 -15.63
CA ALA A 551 -9.58 -15.72 -16.63
C ALA A 551 -8.89 -16.94 -16.00
N LEU A 552 -8.24 -16.78 -14.84
CA LEU A 552 -7.62 -17.87 -14.08
C LEU A 552 -8.65 -18.88 -13.57
N GLN A 553 -9.83 -18.41 -13.13
CA GLN A 553 -10.90 -19.26 -12.60
C GLN A 553 -11.65 -20.04 -13.69
N ALA A 554 -11.74 -19.51 -14.91
CA ALA A 554 -12.46 -20.16 -16.00
C ALA A 554 -11.68 -21.32 -16.66
N GLN A 555 -10.36 -21.41 -16.51
CA GLN A 555 -9.46 -22.35 -17.21
C GLN A 555 -9.58 -22.43 -18.75
N ILE A 556 -10.59 -21.83 -19.39
CA ILE A 556 -10.70 -21.56 -20.84
C ILE A 556 -11.59 -20.31 -21.05
N PHE A 557 -10.97 -19.16 -21.30
CA PHE A 557 -11.17 -18.27 -22.46
C PHE A 557 -10.26 -17.06 -22.26
N GLN A 558 -9.65 -16.60 -23.36
CA GLN A 558 -8.56 -15.63 -23.40
C GLN A 558 -8.76 -14.50 -22.38
N GLY A 559 -7.76 -14.29 -21.51
CA GLY A 559 -7.65 -13.05 -20.74
C GLY A 559 -7.67 -11.83 -21.67
N PRO A 560 -7.63 -10.60 -21.13
CA PRO A 560 -7.58 -9.41 -21.98
C PRO A 560 -6.54 -9.62 -23.08
N SER A 561 -6.94 -9.43 -24.32
CA SER A 561 -6.09 -9.64 -25.49
C SER A 561 -4.80 -8.82 -25.34
N ASP A 562 -3.71 -9.23 -25.99
CA ASP A 562 -2.45 -8.46 -25.96
C ASP A 562 -2.68 -6.98 -26.35
N ALA A 563 -3.66 -6.73 -27.22
CA ALA A 563 -4.10 -5.39 -27.61
C ALA A 563 -4.78 -4.63 -26.45
N GLU A 564 -5.67 -5.27 -25.69
CA GLU A 564 -6.32 -4.68 -24.51
C GLU A 564 -5.33 -4.46 -23.38
N GLN A 565 -4.41 -5.39 -23.15
CA GLN A 565 -3.34 -5.24 -22.16
C GLN A 565 -2.43 -4.04 -22.52
N ALA A 566 -2.04 -3.94 -23.79
CA ALA A 566 -1.25 -2.81 -24.28
C ALA A 566 -2.01 -1.48 -24.20
N SER A 567 -3.33 -1.48 -24.44
CA SER A 567 -4.18 -0.30 -24.30
C SER A 567 -4.25 0.16 -22.84
N ASN A 568 -4.53 -0.77 -21.92
CA ASN A 568 -4.59 -0.49 -20.48
C ASN A 568 -3.25 0.03 -19.95
N ALA A 569 -2.13 -0.59 -20.38
CA ALA A 569 -0.80 -0.13 -20.00
C ALA A 569 -0.51 1.31 -20.46
N ARG A 570 -0.95 1.68 -21.67
CA ARG A 570 -0.81 3.07 -22.18
C ARG A 570 -1.66 4.06 -21.40
N GLU A 571 -2.88 3.68 -21.02
CA GLU A 571 -3.75 4.53 -20.20
C GLU A 571 -3.17 4.77 -18.81
N LEU A 572 -2.65 3.71 -18.16
CA LEU A 572 -1.97 3.82 -16.87
C LEU A 572 -0.73 4.70 -16.94
N ASP A 573 0.09 4.55 -17.99
CA ASP A 573 1.25 5.43 -18.22
C ASP A 573 0.86 6.90 -18.42
N ASN A 574 -0.24 7.14 -19.14
CA ASN A 574 -0.76 8.49 -19.33
C ASN A 574 -1.25 9.11 -18.01
N LEU A 575 -1.97 8.33 -17.19
CA LEU A 575 -2.38 8.77 -15.85
C LEU A 575 -1.18 9.03 -14.95
N ASP A 576 -0.15 8.19 -15.00
CA ASP A 576 1.08 8.39 -14.23
C ASP A 576 1.81 9.67 -14.61
N ARG A 577 1.87 10.00 -15.91
CA ARG A 577 2.40 11.29 -16.37
C ARG A 577 1.57 12.47 -15.85
N GLN A 578 0.25 12.42 -15.97
CA GLN A 578 -0.62 13.49 -15.47
C GLN A 578 -0.52 13.68 -13.95
N ILE A 579 -0.45 12.58 -13.20
CA ILE A 579 -0.26 12.60 -11.74
C ILE A 579 1.09 13.24 -11.42
N ALA A 580 2.15 12.87 -12.14
CA ALA A 580 3.48 13.42 -11.95
C ALA A 580 3.51 14.92 -12.25
N ASP A 581 2.91 15.36 -13.34
CA ASP A 581 2.85 16.76 -13.76
C ASP A 581 2.10 17.63 -12.73
N LEU A 582 0.90 17.21 -12.29
CA LEU A 582 0.14 17.93 -11.27
C LEU A 582 0.85 17.93 -9.91
N THR A 583 1.53 16.83 -9.56
CA THR A 583 2.35 16.78 -8.35
C THR A 583 3.52 17.75 -8.43
N ALA A 584 4.15 17.89 -9.60
CA ALA A 584 5.22 18.87 -9.82
C ALA A 584 4.70 20.31 -9.72
N GLU A 585 3.50 20.59 -10.22
CA GLU A 585 2.85 21.90 -10.11
C GLU A 585 2.56 22.30 -8.65
N LEU A 586 2.08 21.35 -7.83
CA LEU A 586 1.85 21.58 -6.40
C LEU A 586 3.15 21.77 -5.61
N TYR A 587 4.26 21.19 -6.09
CA TYR A 587 5.54 21.17 -5.39
C TYR A 587 6.71 21.57 -6.31
N PRO A 588 6.76 22.82 -6.82
CA PRO A 588 7.66 23.25 -7.89
C PRO A 588 9.17 23.22 -7.52
N ASN A 589 9.50 23.12 -6.23
CA ASN A 589 10.89 22.96 -5.76
C ASN A 589 11.39 21.50 -5.76
N ARG A 590 10.59 20.53 -6.24
CA ARG A 590 11.09 19.21 -6.64
C ARG A 590 11.57 19.30 -8.08
N LYS A 591 12.88 19.26 -8.31
CA LYS A 591 13.45 19.04 -9.66
C LYS A 591 12.82 17.77 -10.26
N THR A 592 11.98 17.92 -11.26
CA THR A 592 11.48 16.82 -12.09
C THR A 592 12.63 16.33 -12.97
N ALA A 593 13.07 15.09 -12.73
CA ALA A 593 13.91 14.40 -13.70
C ALA A 593 13.03 14.15 -14.94
N THR A 594 13.31 14.89 -15.99
CA THR A 594 12.67 14.79 -17.31
C THR A 594 12.68 13.35 -17.83
N ALA A 595 11.52 12.93 -18.32
CA ALA A 595 11.32 11.70 -19.08
C ALA A 595 12.27 11.62 -20.28
N THR A 596 13.24 10.71 -20.22
CA THR A 596 13.87 10.10 -21.39
C THR A 596 13.75 8.59 -21.26
N ALA A 597 12.60 8.05 -21.63
CA ALA A 597 12.47 6.62 -21.87
C ALA A 597 13.29 6.24 -23.12
N PRO A 598 14.22 5.28 -23.05
CA PRO A 598 14.82 4.73 -24.25
C PRO A 598 13.77 3.88 -24.97
N ARG A 599 13.45 4.25 -26.21
CA ARG A 599 12.80 3.37 -27.19
C ARG A 599 13.69 2.15 -27.40
N SER A 600 13.51 1.07 -26.65
CA SER A 600 14.11 -0.22 -26.98
C SER A 600 13.27 -0.89 -28.05
N LYS A 601 13.88 -0.98 -29.24
CA LYS A 601 13.41 -1.71 -30.41
C LYS A 601 13.12 -3.18 -30.07
N ARG A 602 12.08 -3.70 -30.73
CA ARG A 602 11.85 -5.12 -31.07
C ARG A 602 13.11 -5.99 -31.02
N ARG A 603 13.04 -7.10 -30.28
CA ARG A 603 13.16 -8.44 -30.86
C ARG A 603 12.47 -9.47 -29.98
#